data_AF-A0A563U514-F1
#
_entry.id   AF-A0A563U514-F1
#
_cell.length_a   1.000
_cell.length_b   1.000
_cell.length_c   1.000
_cell.angle_alpha   90.00
_cell.angle_beta   90.00
_cell.angle_gamma   90.00
#
_symmetry.space_group_name_H-M   'P 1'
#
loop_
_entity.id
_entity.type
_entity.pdbx_description
1 polymer ?
#
loop_
_entity_poly.entity_id
_entity_poly.type
_entity_poly.pdbx_seq_one_letter_code
_entity_poly.pdbx_strand_id
1 'polypeptide(L)'
;MKRISLLLLLLITAAGGYAQSISFYDLTNLTNLTDGEAHTYLTLGKVFKQQYVEEVGGKRLERFTTINNKVKPQNITIGVKEILSNGTVLHTVTYETFDPQHIVNMIGQAKRAKLIMKFQGVDANNNIYLFDNDFYSVAMYISVKDSRGLVKINQKDFTSN
;
A
#
# COMPACT_ATOMS: atom_id res chain seq x y z
N MET A 1 37.68 24.72 -10.63
CA MET A 1 37.33 23.68 -9.64
C MET A 1 35.84 23.57 -9.29
N LYS A 2 34.95 24.52 -9.64
CA LYS A 2 33.50 24.44 -9.31
C LYS A 2 32.65 23.52 -10.23
N ARG A 3 33.14 23.20 -11.43
CA ARG A 3 32.40 22.39 -12.43
C ARG A 3 32.46 20.88 -12.15
N ILE A 4 33.51 20.41 -11.47
CA ILE A 4 33.68 18.99 -11.11
C ILE A 4 32.75 18.60 -9.96
N SER A 5 32.51 19.51 -8.99
CA SER A 5 31.56 19.25 -7.89
C SER A 5 30.12 19.06 -8.37
N LEU A 6 29.70 19.73 -9.45
CA LEU A 6 28.36 19.56 -10.02
C LEU A 6 28.17 18.19 -10.68
N LEU A 7 29.22 17.69 -11.35
CA LEU A 7 29.25 16.36 -11.96
C LEU A 7 29.27 15.24 -10.91
N LEU A 8 29.99 15.43 -9.80
CA LEU A 8 29.95 14.53 -8.63
C LEU A 8 28.58 14.55 -7.96
N LEU A 9 27.91 15.69 -7.86
CA LEU A 9 26.55 15.79 -7.32
C LEU A 9 25.52 15.07 -8.21
N LEU A 10 25.67 15.16 -9.54
CA LEU A 10 24.78 14.50 -10.52
C LEU A 10 24.98 12.98 -10.58
N LEU A 11 26.18 12.48 -10.24
CA LEU A 11 26.47 11.05 -10.17
C LEU A 11 25.95 10.39 -8.88
N ILE A 12 25.74 11.17 -7.81
CA ILE A 12 25.20 10.66 -6.53
C ILE A 12 23.67 10.49 -6.59
N THR A 13 22.96 11.19 -7.49
CA THR A 13 21.51 11.00 -7.68
C THR A 13 21.13 9.79 -8.53
N ALA A 14 22.12 9.10 -9.12
CA ALA A 14 21.92 7.85 -9.88
C ALA A 14 22.03 6.59 -9.02
N ALA A 15 22.14 6.71 -7.68
CA ALA A 15 22.00 5.58 -6.78
C ALA A 15 20.61 4.98 -6.98
N GLY A 16 20.56 3.78 -7.55
CA GLY A 16 19.35 3.09 -7.98
C GLY A 16 18.28 3.07 -6.89
N GLY A 17 17.32 3.99 -6.99
CA GLY A 17 16.08 3.89 -6.26
C GLY A 17 15.36 2.66 -6.79
N TYR A 18 15.30 1.59 -6.00
CA TYR A 18 14.32 0.54 -6.22
C TYR A 18 12.96 1.22 -6.15
N ALA A 19 12.38 1.49 -7.31
CA ALA A 19 11.20 2.32 -7.41
C ALA A 19 10.01 1.55 -6.82
N GLN A 20 9.57 2.00 -5.64
CA GLN A 20 8.30 1.64 -5.06
C GLN A 20 7.21 1.80 -6.13
N SER A 21 6.52 0.70 -6.44
CA SER A 21 5.67 0.61 -7.64
C SER A 21 4.25 1.10 -7.41
N ILE A 22 3.89 1.39 -6.16
CA ILE A 22 2.59 1.94 -5.76
C ILE A 22 2.74 2.85 -4.54
N SER A 23 2.09 4.00 -4.57
CA SER A 23 2.10 4.96 -3.45
C SER A 23 0.99 4.69 -2.44
N PHE A 24 1.05 5.34 -1.29
CA PHE A 24 -0.04 5.31 -0.30
C PHE A 24 -1.34 5.89 -0.88
N TYR A 25 -1.25 6.96 -1.66
CA TYR A 25 -2.42 7.59 -2.29
C TYR A 25 -3.11 6.66 -3.28
N ASP A 26 -2.34 5.90 -4.05
CA ASP A 26 -2.88 4.89 -4.98
C ASP A 26 -3.64 3.80 -4.21
N LEU A 27 -3.11 3.34 -3.06
CA LEU A 27 -3.78 2.37 -2.20
C LEU A 27 -5.10 2.91 -1.62
N THR A 28 -5.12 4.17 -1.16
CA THR A 28 -6.38 4.81 -0.71
C THR A 28 -7.34 5.06 -1.87
N ASN A 29 -6.84 5.31 -3.07
CA ASN A 29 -7.71 5.46 -4.24
C ASN A 29 -8.37 4.13 -4.59
N LEU A 30 -7.62 3.02 -4.54
CA LEU A 30 -8.13 1.67 -4.77
C LEU A 30 -9.28 1.29 -3.82
N THR A 31 -9.29 1.80 -2.59
CA THR A 31 -10.42 1.57 -1.67
C THR A 31 -11.72 2.27 -2.06
N ASN A 32 -11.67 3.22 -3.00
CA ASN A 32 -12.87 3.93 -3.49
C ASN A 32 -13.34 3.44 -4.86
N LEU A 33 -12.67 2.43 -5.42
CA LEU A 33 -12.97 1.88 -6.74
C LEU A 33 -13.78 0.59 -6.62
N THR A 34 -14.65 0.35 -7.60
CA THR A 34 -15.24 -0.98 -7.80
C THR A 34 -14.15 -2.00 -8.16
N ASP A 35 -14.43 -3.30 -8.02
CA ASP A 35 -13.42 -4.34 -8.30
C ASP A 35 -12.91 -4.27 -9.76
N GLY A 36 -13.79 -3.97 -10.71
CA GLY A 36 -13.42 -3.85 -12.13
C GLY A 36 -12.54 -2.62 -12.41
N GLU A 37 -12.83 -1.49 -11.77
CA GLU A 37 -12.00 -0.28 -11.87
C GLU A 37 -10.65 -0.48 -11.20
N ALA A 38 -10.62 -1.08 -10.01
CA ALA A 38 -9.39 -1.40 -9.30
C ALA A 38 -8.52 -2.40 -10.09
N HIS A 39 -9.12 -3.44 -10.67
CA HIS A 39 -8.42 -4.37 -11.56
C HIS A 39 -7.80 -3.63 -12.75
N THR A 40 -8.59 -2.78 -13.41
CA THR A 40 -8.11 -2.00 -14.56
C THR A 40 -6.98 -1.06 -14.15
N TYR A 41 -7.13 -0.35 -13.03
CA TYR A 41 -6.12 0.55 -12.50
C TYR A 41 -4.77 -0.16 -12.27
N LEU A 42 -4.79 -1.35 -11.67
CA LEU A 42 -3.57 -2.12 -11.38
C LEU A 42 -2.91 -2.70 -12.63
N THR A 43 -3.68 -3.03 -13.66
CA THR A 43 -3.19 -3.74 -14.86
C THR A 43 -2.83 -2.81 -16.02
N LEU A 44 -3.46 -1.64 -16.14
CA LEU A 44 -3.32 -0.73 -17.28
C LEU A 44 -1.87 -0.27 -17.51
N GLY A 45 -1.16 0.05 -16.43
CA GLY A 45 0.24 0.50 -16.49
C GLY A 45 1.26 -0.62 -16.71
N LYS A 46 0.84 -1.89 -16.79
CA LYS A 46 1.71 -3.08 -16.84
C LYS A 46 2.78 -3.12 -15.72
N VAL A 47 2.46 -2.50 -14.58
CA VAL A 47 3.29 -2.55 -13.37
C VAL A 47 2.96 -3.81 -12.59
N PHE A 48 1.66 -4.10 -12.45
CA PHE A 48 1.15 -5.30 -11.80
C PHE A 48 0.44 -6.21 -12.81
N LYS A 49 0.48 -7.51 -12.53
CA LYS A 49 -0.35 -8.52 -13.18
C LYS A 49 -1.21 -9.21 -12.13
N GLN A 50 -2.40 -9.61 -12.52
CA GLN A 50 -3.19 -10.53 -11.71
C GLN A 50 -2.43 -11.85 -11.56
N GLN A 51 -2.29 -12.30 -10.32
CA GLN A 51 -1.65 -13.57 -10.00
C GLN A 51 -2.69 -14.68 -9.92
N TYR A 52 -3.76 -14.46 -9.14
CA TYR A 52 -4.90 -15.36 -9.01
C TYR A 52 -6.12 -14.63 -8.44
N VAL A 53 -7.27 -15.32 -8.56
CA VAL A 53 -8.53 -14.99 -7.90
C VAL A 53 -8.82 -16.11 -6.91
N GLU A 54 -9.27 -15.75 -5.72
CA GLU A 54 -9.74 -16.71 -4.72
C GLU A 54 -11.12 -16.32 -4.21
N GLU A 55 -11.93 -17.32 -3.83
CA GLU A 55 -13.19 -17.09 -3.14
C GLU A 55 -13.03 -17.48 -1.68
N VAL A 56 -13.16 -16.50 -0.78
CA VAL A 56 -13.02 -16.70 0.67
C VAL A 56 -14.29 -16.20 1.34
N GLY A 57 -15.07 -17.12 1.93
CA GLY A 57 -16.32 -16.78 2.62
C GLY A 57 -17.35 -16.08 1.71
N GLY A 58 -17.47 -16.53 0.46
CA GLY A 58 -18.37 -15.93 -0.54
C GLY A 58 -17.89 -14.59 -1.11
N LYS A 59 -16.67 -14.15 -0.77
CA LYS A 59 -16.05 -12.93 -1.30
C LYS A 59 -15.00 -13.28 -2.34
N ARG A 60 -15.08 -12.68 -3.51
CA ARG A 60 -14.07 -12.79 -4.56
C ARG A 60 -12.92 -11.83 -4.26
N LEU A 61 -11.75 -12.39 -3.99
CA LEU A 61 -10.51 -11.64 -3.76
C LEU A 61 -9.62 -11.76 -4.98
N GLU A 62 -9.03 -10.65 -5.39
CA GLU A 62 -8.06 -10.64 -6.48
C GLU A 62 -6.70 -10.25 -5.93
N ARG A 63 -5.69 -11.05 -6.27
CA ARG A 63 -4.30 -10.78 -5.88
C ARG A 63 -3.47 -10.44 -7.10
N PHE A 64 -2.67 -9.39 -6.97
CA PHE A 64 -1.79 -8.86 -8.00
C PHE A 64 -0.35 -8.91 -7.51
N THR A 65 0.59 -9.13 -8.43
CA THR A 65 2.03 -9.08 -8.17
C THR A 65 2.72 -8.19 -9.20
N THR A 66 3.81 -7.54 -8.81
CA THR A 66 4.66 -6.80 -9.75
C THR A 66 5.15 -7.69 -10.90
N ILE A 67 5.18 -7.15 -12.10
CA ILE A 67 5.68 -7.83 -13.31
C ILE A 67 7.21 -7.74 -13.41
N ASN A 68 7.78 -6.60 -13.04
CA ASN A 68 9.21 -6.33 -13.20
C ASN A 68 10.04 -7.11 -12.16
N ASN A 69 10.96 -7.95 -12.64
CA ASN A 69 11.85 -8.76 -11.80
C ASN A 69 13.02 -7.96 -11.18
N LYS A 70 13.24 -6.71 -11.61
CA LYS A 70 14.26 -5.82 -11.06
C LYS A 70 13.81 -5.11 -9.78
N VAL A 71 12.51 -5.08 -9.50
CA VAL A 71 11.97 -4.57 -8.23
C VAL A 71 11.71 -5.73 -7.29
N LYS A 72 11.85 -5.50 -5.98
CA LYS A 72 11.42 -6.48 -4.99
C LYS A 72 9.93 -6.77 -5.19
N PRO A 73 9.48 -8.04 -5.04
CA PRO A 73 8.09 -8.39 -5.24
C PRO A 73 7.19 -7.53 -4.35
N GLN A 74 6.12 -7.01 -4.95
CA GLN A 74 5.06 -6.32 -4.25
C GLN A 74 3.74 -6.96 -4.63
N ASN A 75 2.91 -7.25 -3.63
CA ASN A 75 1.60 -7.84 -3.81
C ASN A 75 0.52 -6.87 -3.39
N ILE A 76 -0.60 -6.88 -4.11
CA ILE A 76 -1.79 -6.12 -3.76
C ILE A 76 -2.97 -7.07 -3.77
N THR A 77 -3.78 -7.01 -2.72
CA THR A 77 -5.05 -7.73 -2.62
C THR A 77 -6.20 -6.74 -2.55
N ILE A 78 -7.19 -6.93 -3.43
CA ILE A 78 -8.45 -6.19 -3.48
C ILE A 78 -9.64 -7.16 -3.38
N GLY A 79 -10.86 -6.63 -3.29
CA GLY A 79 -12.10 -7.42 -3.23
C GLY A 79 -12.55 -7.80 -1.82
N VAL A 80 -11.76 -7.46 -0.80
CA VAL A 80 -12.21 -7.56 0.60
C VAL A 80 -13.23 -6.45 0.85
N LYS A 81 -14.47 -6.84 1.17
CA LYS A 81 -15.60 -5.92 1.37
C LYS A 81 -16.36 -6.19 2.66
N GLU A 82 -16.92 -5.13 3.20
CA GLU A 82 -17.94 -5.16 4.24
C GLU A 82 -19.20 -4.48 3.69
N ILE A 83 -20.35 -5.13 3.79
CA ILE A 83 -21.63 -4.57 3.33
C ILE A 83 -22.40 -4.18 4.58
N LEU A 84 -22.66 -2.89 4.74
CA LEU A 84 -23.42 -2.34 5.85
C LEU A 84 -24.92 -2.61 5.66
N SER A 85 -25.70 -2.46 6.73
CA SER A 85 -27.15 -2.70 6.71
C SER A 85 -27.92 -1.78 5.74
N ASN A 86 -27.35 -0.62 5.39
CA ASN A 86 -27.90 0.31 4.41
C ASN A 86 -27.49 -0.02 2.95
N GLY A 87 -26.74 -1.11 2.73
CA GLY A 87 -26.25 -1.52 1.42
C GLY A 87 -24.93 -0.85 0.98
N THR A 88 -24.38 0.08 1.79
CA THR A 88 -23.06 0.67 1.51
C THR A 88 -21.98 -0.41 1.58
N VAL A 89 -21.09 -0.40 0.59
CA VAL A 89 -19.97 -1.33 0.48
C VAL A 89 -18.69 -0.60 0.90
N LEU A 90 -18.05 -1.09 1.96
CA LEU A 90 -16.74 -0.62 2.41
C LEU A 90 -15.66 -1.56 1.90
N HIS A 91 -14.60 -0.99 1.32
CA HIS A 91 -13.52 -1.78 0.74
C HIS A 91 -12.29 -1.82 1.65
N THR A 92 -11.55 -2.91 1.55
CA THR A 92 -10.24 -3.07 2.17
C THR A 92 -9.20 -3.43 1.11
N VAL A 93 -8.08 -2.72 1.12
CA VAL A 93 -6.93 -2.99 0.25
C VAL A 93 -5.75 -3.39 1.12
N THR A 94 -5.07 -4.46 0.73
CA THR A 94 -3.83 -4.90 1.38
C THR A 94 -2.67 -4.83 0.40
N TYR A 95 -1.56 -4.26 0.85
CA TYR A 95 -0.29 -4.20 0.14
C TYR A 95 0.77 -4.93 0.94
N GLU A 96 1.59 -5.73 0.27
CA GLU A 96 2.73 -6.42 0.85
C GLU A 96 3.98 -6.20 0.02
N THR A 97 5.13 -6.21 0.67
CA THR A 97 6.41 -6.01 0.00
C THR A 97 7.54 -6.73 0.71
N PHE A 98 8.59 -7.05 -0.03
CA PHE A 98 9.87 -7.52 0.49
C PHE A 98 10.92 -6.39 0.63
N ASP A 99 10.46 -5.13 0.65
CA ASP A 99 11.29 -3.96 0.93
C ASP A 99 10.65 -3.10 2.05
N PRO A 100 11.14 -3.21 3.30
CA PRO A 100 10.64 -2.41 4.42
C PRO A 100 10.70 -0.89 4.19
N GLN A 101 11.60 -0.41 3.32
CA GLN A 101 11.70 1.02 3.02
C GLN A 101 10.42 1.54 2.35
N HIS A 102 9.70 0.71 1.59
CA HIS A 102 8.40 1.10 1.04
C HIS A 102 7.40 1.43 2.14
N ILE A 103 7.40 0.68 3.24
CA ILE A 103 6.51 0.94 4.38
C ILE A 103 6.92 2.24 5.08
N VAL A 104 8.22 2.46 5.29
CA VAL A 104 8.73 3.72 5.85
C VAL A 104 8.29 4.92 4.99
N ASN A 105 8.37 4.78 3.66
CA ASN A 105 7.90 5.81 2.74
C ASN A 105 6.38 6.03 2.85
N MET A 106 5.59 4.96 2.95
CA MET A 106 4.12 5.03 3.11
C MET A 106 3.72 5.66 4.45
N ILE A 107 4.43 5.38 5.54
CA ILE A 107 4.26 6.07 6.84
C ILE A 107 4.44 7.59 6.65
N GLY A 108 5.49 8.00 5.94
CA GLY A 108 5.73 9.41 5.61
C GLY A 108 4.64 10.02 4.72
N GLN A 109 4.05 9.24 3.82
CA GLN A 109 2.93 9.69 2.98
C GLN A 109 1.62 9.80 3.78
N ALA A 110 1.31 8.83 4.65
CA ALA A 110 0.12 8.87 5.52
C ALA A 110 0.14 10.10 6.45
N LYS A 111 1.30 10.43 7.02
CA LYS A 111 1.48 11.66 7.81
C LYS A 111 1.21 12.92 6.98
N ARG A 112 1.72 12.97 5.73
CA ARG A 112 1.47 14.10 4.79
C ARG A 112 0.02 14.20 4.35
N ALA A 113 -0.68 13.07 4.26
CA ALA A 113 -2.11 12.99 4.00
C ALA A 113 -2.96 13.34 5.23
N LYS A 114 -2.35 13.82 6.33
CA LYS A 114 -3.00 14.24 7.57
C LYS A 114 -3.76 13.14 8.30
N LEU A 115 -3.40 11.87 8.09
CA LEU A 115 -3.89 10.81 8.97
C LEU A 115 -3.25 10.96 10.36
N ILE A 116 -4.06 10.79 11.39
CA ILE A 116 -3.62 10.88 12.79
C ILE A 116 -3.06 9.52 13.19
N MET A 117 -1.80 9.50 13.63
CA MET A 117 -1.23 8.29 14.23
C MET A 117 -1.91 8.02 15.58
N LYS A 118 -2.63 6.92 15.67
CA LYS A 118 -3.32 6.49 16.90
C LYS A 118 -2.44 5.59 17.76
N PHE A 119 -1.52 4.87 17.14
CA PHE A 119 -0.63 3.95 17.83
C PHE A 119 0.70 3.78 17.09
N GLN A 120 1.78 3.65 17.86
CA GLN A 120 3.06 3.17 17.40
C GLN A 120 3.62 2.23 18.47
N GLY A 121 4.01 1.03 18.08
CA GLY A 121 4.53 0.04 19.01
C GLY A 121 5.22 -1.12 18.30
N VAL A 122 5.47 -2.17 19.05
CA VAL A 122 6.16 -3.37 18.57
C VAL A 122 5.54 -4.60 19.22
N ASP A 123 5.40 -5.67 18.47
CA ASP A 123 5.09 -7.01 18.98
C ASP A 123 6.27 -7.96 18.71
N ALA A 124 6.09 -9.26 18.98
CA ALA A 124 7.13 -10.26 18.80
C ALA A 124 7.61 -10.43 17.33
N ASN A 125 6.88 -9.90 16.37
CA ASN A 125 7.08 -10.11 14.94
C ASN A 125 7.17 -8.82 14.12
N ASN A 126 6.64 -7.69 14.59
CA ASN A 126 6.46 -6.47 13.79
C ASN A 126 6.62 -5.19 14.62
N ASN A 127 7.21 -4.18 13.99
CA ASN A 127 6.90 -2.79 14.33
C ASN A 127 5.53 -2.44 13.73
N ILE A 128 4.67 -1.83 14.54
CA ILE A 128 3.26 -1.58 14.22
C ILE A 128 3.00 -0.08 14.25
N TYR A 129 2.34 0.43 13.21
CA TYR A 129 1.92 1.83 13.10
C TYR A 129 0.45 1.86 12.69
N LEU A 130 -0.40 2.45 13.53
CA LEU A 130 -1.82 2.62 13.23
C LEU A 130 -2.13 4.10 13.01
N PHE A 131 -2.78 4.37 11.89
CA PHE A 131 -3.19 5.68 11.43
C PHE A 131 -4.69 5.70 11.18
N ASP A 132 -5.29 6.87 11.34
CA ASP A 132 -6.73 6.99 11.29
C ASP A 132 -7.15 8.40 10.88
N ASN A 133 -8.23 8.49 10.10
CA ASN A 133 -8.99 9.71 9.86
C ASN A 133 -10.48 9.36 9.67
N ASP A 134 -11.28 10.33 9.22
CA ASP A 134 -12.73 10.15 9.02
C ASP A 134 -13.06 9.12 7.92
N PHE A 135 -12.15 8.89 6.97
CA PHE A 135 -12.40 8.05 5.80
C PHE A 135 -11.75 6.66 5.87
N TYR A 136 -10.64 6.54 6.60
CA TYR A 136 -9.79 5.36 6.57
C TYR A 136 -9.23 5.00 7.94
N SER A 137 -9.16 3.71 8.20
CA SER A 137 -8.27 3.12 9.21
C SER A 137 -7.12 2.42 8.49
N VAL A 138 -5.89 2.76 8.84
CA VAL A 138 -4.68 2.27 8.17
C VAL A 138 -3.76 1.61 9.18
N ALA A 139 -3.40 0.36 8.92
CA ALA A 139 -2.42 -0.37 9.71
C ALA A 139 -1.18 -0.68 8.85
N MET A 140 -0.01 -0.30 9.33
CA MET A 140 1.27 -0.56 8.67
C MET A 140 2.17 -1.39 9.59
N TYR A 141 2.79 -2.41 9.01
CA TYR A 141 3.62 -3.37 9.71
C TYR A 141 4.98 -3.49 9.02
N ILE A 142 6.03 -3.48 9.81
CA ILE A 142 7.40 -3.78 9.36
C ILE A 142 7.89 -4.97 10.19
N SER A 143 8.13 -6.10 9.54
CA SER A 143 8.61 -7.31 10.20
C SER A 143 9.96 -7.06 10.89
N VAL A 144 10.12 -7.59 12.10
CA VAL A 144 11.38 -7.57 12.85
C VAL A 144 12.27 -8.78 12.56
N LYS A 145 11.70 -9.80 11.89
CA LYS A 145 12.37 -11.09 11.62
C LYS A 145 12.85 -11.23 10.19
N ASP A 146 12.19 -10.57 9.26
CA ASP A 146 12.50 -10.63 7.84
C ASP A 146 12.24 -9.29 7.16
N SER A 147 12.71 -9.15 5.92
CA SER A 147 12.55 -7.92 5.14
C SER A 147 11.13 -7.77 4.55
N ARG A 148 10.08 -8.06 5.32
CA ARG A 148 8.69 -7.91 4.85
C ARG A 148 8.00 -6.71 5.47
N GLY A 149 7.11 -6.14 4.67
CA GLY A 149 6.26 -5.04 5.03
C GLY A 149 4.83 -5.28 4.60
N LEU A 150 3.87 -4.75 5.36
CA LEU A 150 2.44 -4.82 5.04
C LEU A 150 1.77 -3.48 5.32
N VAL A 151 0.88 -3.06 4.43
CA VAL A 151 -0.08 -1.97 4.65
C VAL A 151 -1.48 -2.50 4.41
N LYS A 152 -2.38 -2.27 5.36
CA LYS A 152 -3.80 -2.57 5.25
C LYS A 152 -4.59 -1.28 5.41
N ILE A 153 -5.43 -0.96 4.44
CA ILE A 153 -6.30 0.21 4.43
C ILE A 153 -7.74 -0.28 4.41
N ASN A 154 -8.49 0.07 5.46
CA ASN A 154 -9.91 -0.17 5.54
C ASN A 154 -10.64 1.16 5.33
N GLN A 155 -11.58 1.19 4.39
CA GLN A 155 -12.53 2.30 4.27
C GLN A 155 -13.48 2.30 5.47
N LYS A 156 -13.83 3.50 5.95
CA LYS A 156 -14.81 3.70 7.01
C LYS A 156 -16.15 4.13 6.44
N ASP A 157 -17.20 3.83 7.20
CA ASP A 157 -18.49 4.44 6.97
C ASP A 157 -18.42 5.94 7.26
N PHE A 158 -18.76 6.76 6.27
CA PHE A 158 -18.80 8.20 6.39
C PHE A 158 -20.02 8.71 7.17
N THR A 159 -21.03 7.85 7.41
CA THR A 159 -22.30 8.26 8.03
C THR A 159 -22.34 8.15 9.56
N SER A 160 -21.27 7.68 10.20
CA SER A 160 -21.17 7.60 11.67
C SER A 160 -20.27 8.72 12.24
N ASN A 161 -20.82 9.93 12.34
CA ASN A 161 -20.34 10.99 13.24
C ASN A 161 -21.47 11.43 14.16
#